data_AF-A0A844ECH3-F1
#
_entry.id   AF-A0A844ECH3-F1
#
_cell.length_a   1.000
_cell.length_b   1.000
_cell.length_c   1.000
_cell.angle_alpha   90.00
_cell.angle_beta   90.00
_cell.angle_gamma   90.00
#
_symmetry.space_group_name_H-M   'P 1'
#
loop_
_entity.id
_entity.type
_entity.pdbx_description
1 polymer ?
#
loop_
_entity_poly.entity_id
_entity_poly.type
_entity_poly.pdbx_seq_one_letter_code
_entity_poly.pdbx_strand_id
1 'polypeptide(L)'
;GTAVNALTKWMLKDNPEIGDTTSTVNPVVAECNDGDVSNIRKMRITEDDVNRTLNDAGETFEEGAVGSGRGMMCYDLKGGIGSASRVVTVDDKHQYTVGALVMTNYGYLTDLIVNGMPIGEPLAKLLAETKKKEEKGSIITVLATDAPLNARQLKRMAKRATVGINRTGGYIGNGSGEIVFAFSTANQVDHFPTTDFDTVTRFNDNKIDLFFRATAAAVDESVLSSMVHAESVVDRKGRLRLNLTDACEQLVAQQPQYQEMVSKVLTDLGVIK
;
A
#
# COMPACT_ATOMS: atom_id res chain seq x y z
N GLY A 1 -12.80 -6.67 13.54
CA GLY A 1 -13.94 -7.48 14.02
C GLY A 1 -14.38 -8.45 12.95
N THR A 2 -15.32 -8.05 12.09
CA THR A 2 -15.91 -8.90 11.04
C THR A 2 -14.88 -9.67 10.20
N ALA A 3 -13.86 -8.98 9.68
CA ALA A 3 -12.81 -9.60 8.87
C ALA A 3 -12.01 -10.68 9.61
N VAL A 4 -11.67 -10.46 10.88
CA VAL A 4 -10.96 -11.46 11.70
C VAL A 4 -11.82 -12.70 11.88
N ASN A 5 -13.12 -12.54 12.18
CA ASN A 5 -14.03 -13.66 12.37
C ASN A 5 -14.22 -14.47 11.09
N ALA A 6 -14.49 -13.78 9.97
CA ALA A 6 -14.64 -14.42 8.66
C ALA A 6 -13.37 -15.16 8.24
N LEU A 7 -12.19 -14.53 8.35
CA LEU A 7 -10.91 -15.15 8.01
C LEU A 7 -10.61 -16.37 8.91
N THR A 8 -10.94 -16.30 10.20
CA THR A 8 -10.81 -17.45 11.11
C THR A 8 -11.69 -18.60 10.65
N LYS A 9 -12.98 -18.36 10.37
CA LYS A 9 -13.91 -19.38 9.87
C LYS A 9 -13.44 -19.98 8.55
N TRP A 10 -12.93 -19.15 7.65
CA TRP A 10 -12.36 -19.59 6.38
C TRP A 10 -11.20 -20.56 6.59
N MET A 11 -10.25 -20.22 7.46
CA MET A 11 -9.10 -21.08 7.75
C MET A 11 -9.50 -22.39 8.46
N LEU A 12 -10.48 -22.35 9.37
CA LEU A 12 -10.98 -23.55 10.05
C LEU A 12 -11.69 -24.53 9.09
N LYS A 13 -12.32 -24.03 8.02
CA LYS A 13 -13.07 -24.87 7.08
C LYS A 13 -12.21 -25.92 6.40
N ASP A 14 -11.00 -25.54 5.98
CA ASP A 14 -10.11 -26.38 5.18
C ASP A 14 -8.97 -27.02 6.02
N ASN A 15 -8.92 -26.73 7.32
CA ASN A 15 -7.90 -27.24 8.25
C ASN A 15 -8.58 -27.77 9.53
N PRO A 16 -9.21 -28.96 9.49
CA PRO A 16 -9.99 -29.51 10.60
C PRO A 16 -9.18 -29.79 11.86
N GLU A 17 -7.86 -29.90 11.76
CA GLU A 17 -6.94 -30.09 12.88
C GLU A 17 -6.91 -28.89 13.86
N ILE A 18 -7.23 -27.68 13.39
CA ILE A 18 -7.00 -26.43 14.13
C ILE A 18 -7.92 -26.40 15.36
N GLY A 19 -7.31 -26.34 16.54
CA GLY A 19 -8.04 -26.35 17.81
C GLY A 19 -8.57 -27.73 18.23
N ASP A 20 -8.22 -28.80 17.49
CA ASP A 20 -8.49 -30.19 17.84
C ASP A 20 -7.17 -30.96 18.04
N THR A 21 -6.52 -31.37 16.96
CA THR A 21 -5.27 -32.14 16.98
C THR A 21 -4.02 -31.26 16.88
N THR A 22 -4.16 -29.98 16.54
CA THR A 22 -3.11 -28.96 16.61
C THR A 22 -3.58 -27.69 17.32
N SER A 23 -2.66 -26.76 17.54
CA SER A 23 -2.92 -25.43 18.12
C SER A 23 -3.88 -24.56 17.27
N THR A 24 -4.09 -23.33 17.70
CA THR A 24 -4.97 -22.34 17.06
C THR A 24 -4.37 -21.73 15.78
N VAL A 25 -5.17 -20.94 15.06
CA VAL A 25 -4.75 -20.12 13.92
C VAL A 25 -4.54 -18.65 14.31
N ASN A 26 -3.68 -17.93 13.59
CA ASN A 26 -3.43 -16.50 13.79
C ASN A 26 -3.82 -15.67 12.54
N PRO A 27 -5.09 -15.23 12.43
CA PRO A 27 -5.53 -14.37 11.33
C PRO A 27 -4.84 -13.01 11.36
N VAL A 28 -4.25 -12.60 10.24
CA VAL A 28 -3.62 -11.28 10.10
C VAL A 28 -4.59 -10.34 9.39
N VAL A 29 -5.05 -9.31 10.10
CA VAL A 29 -5.96 -8.28 9.57
C VAL A 29 -5.42 -6.91 9.97
N ALA A 30 -5.37 -6.00 9.00
CA ALA A 30 -4.96 -4.61 9.18
C ALA A 30 -5.99 -3.66 8.58
N GLU A 31 -5.89 -2.37 8.89
CA GLU A 31 -6.90 -1.38 8.51
C GLU A 31 -6.31 0.01 8.30
N CYS A 32 -7.10 0.86 7.66
CA CYS A 32 -6.96 2.31 7.66
C CYS A 32 -8.35 2.91 7.92
N ASN A 33 -8.39 4.13 8.44
CA ASN A 33 -9.65 4.81 8.76
C ASN A 33 -10.22 5.57 7.56
N ASP A 34 -11.26 5.03 6.94
CA ASP A 34 -11.95 5.62 5.79
C ASP A 34 -13.03 6.66 6.13
N GLY A 35 -13.09 7.09 7.39
CA GLY A 35 -14.19 7.89 7.92
C GLY A 35 -14.36 9.28 7.30
N ASP A 36 -13.39 9.79 6.54
CA ASP A 36 -13.57 11.05 5.80
C ASP A 36 -14.44 10.87 4.55
N VAL A 37 -14.43 9.67 3.93
CA VAL A 37 -15.25 9.34 2.76
C VAL A 37 -16.46 8.50 3.15
N SER A 38 -16.26 7.44 3.92
CA SER A 38 -17.28 6.45 4.30
C SER A 38 -17.95 6.76 5.63
N ASN A 39 -19.17 6.24 5.83
CA ASN A 39 -19.77 6.17 7.17
C ASN A 39 -19.30 4.91 7.90
N ILE A 40 -18.05 4.94 8.41
CA ILE A 40 -17.40 3.82 9.11
C ILE A 40 -18.24 3.27 10.28
N ARG A 41 -19.03 4.13 10.95
CA ARG A 41 -19.89 3.75 12.08
C ARG A 41 -21.05 2.83 11.69
N LYS A 42 -21.41 2.75 10.40
CA LYS A 42 -22.44 1.83 9.92
C LYS A 42 -21.96 0.37 9.84
N MET A 43 -20.67 0.11 10.01
CA MET A 43 -20.09 -1.25 9.98
C MET A 43 -20.64 -2.11 8.83
N ARG A 44 -20.59 -1.57 7.61
CA ARG A 44 -21.26 -2.19 6.44
C ARG A 44 -20.60 -3.47 5.95
N ILE A 45 -19.33 -3.69 6.28
CA ILE A 45 -18.60 -4.89 5.85
C ILE A 45 -19.15 -6.11 6.57
N THR A 46 -19.56 -7.10 5.77
CA THR A 46 -20.11 -8.39 6.20
C THR A 46 -19.07 -9.51 6.08
N GLU A 47 -19.36 -10.69 6.62
CA GLU A 47 -18.49 -11.86 6.41
C GLU A 47 -18.53 -12.33 4.94
N ASP A 48 -19.67 -12.16 4.26
CA ASP A 48 -19.82 -12.51 2.84
C ASP A 48 -18.94 -11.63 1.95
N ASP A 49 -18.77 -10.35 2.29
CA ASP A 49 -17.81 -9.47 1.61
C ASP A 49 -16.39 -10.04 1.67
N VAL A 50 -15.97 -10.49 2.86
CA VAL A 50 -14.64 -11.07 3.08
C VAL A 50 -14.48 -12.38 2.33
N ASN A 51 -15.50 -13.25 2.38
CA ASN A 51 -15.48 -14.53 1.66
C ASN A 51 -15.40 -14.32 0.16
N ARG A 52 -16.11 -13.34 -0.41
CA ARG A 52 -15.98 -12.99 -1.83
C ARG A 52 -14.55 -12.56 -2.17
N THR A 53 -13.97 -11.65 -1.39
CA THR A 53 -12.57 -11.22 -1.60
C THR A 53 -11.59 -12.39 -1.56
N LEU A 54 -11.77 -13.35 -0.65
CA LEU A 54 -10.90 -14.55 -0.56
C LEU A 54 -11.04 -15.47 -1.78
N ASN A 55 -12.25 -15.60 -2.34
CA ASN A 55 -12.48 -16.40 -3.56
C ASN A 55 -11.98 -15.70 -4.83
N ASP A 56 -12.02 -14.37 -4.87
CA ASP A 56 -11.66 -13.57 -6.05
C ASP A 56 -10.15 -13.25 -6.15
N ALA A 57 -9.33 -13.74 -5.21
CA ALA A 57 -7.90 -13.49 -5.20
C ALA A 57 -7.22 -14.06 -6.47
N GLY A 58 -6.41 -13.24 -7.14
CA GLY A 58 -5.74 -13.63 -8.39
C GLY A 58 -4.49 -12.80 -8.69
N GLU A 59 -3.80 -13.13 -9.78
CA GLU A 59 -2.56 -12.47 -10.20
C GLU A 59 -2.78 -11.04 -10.72
N THR A 60 -3.96 -10.79 -11.30
CA THR A 60 -4.38 -9.47 -11.77
C THR A 60 -5.46 -8.93 -10.85
N PHE A 61 -5.32 -7.68 -10.44
CA PHE A 61 -6.27 -7.00 -9.57
C PHE A 61 -6.32 -5.51 -9.91
N GLU A 62 -7.41 -4.86 -9.52
CA GLU A 62 -7.59 -3.43 -9.73
C GLU A 62 -6.83 -2.59 -8.68
N GLU A 63 -6.39 -1.40 -9.07
CA GLU A 63 -5.80 -0.40 -8.19
C GLU A 63 -6.73 0.81 -8.03
N GLY A 64 -6.39 1.71 -7.09
CA GLY A 64 -7.14 2.92 -6.80
C GLY A 64 -8.25 2.71 -5.77
N ALA A 65 -9.43 3.27 -6.04
CA ALA A 65 -10.55 3.34 -5.09
C ALA A 65 -11.38 2.05 -5.04
N VAL A 66 -10.72 0.91 -4.85
CA VAL A 66 -11.28 -0.45 -4.84
C VAL A 66 -11.00 -1.17 -3.52
N GLY A 67 -11.76 -2.23 -3.23
CA GLY A 67 -11.59 -3.04 -2.02
C GLY A 67 -11.53 -2.20 -0.74
N SER A 68 -10.53 -2.44 0.11
CA SER A 68 -10.30 -1.65 1.32
C SER A 68 -9.83 -0.22 1.04
N GLY A 69 -9.33 0.08 -0.16
CA GLY A 69 -8.96 1.42 -0.63
C GLY A 69 -10.16 2.32 -0.98
N ARG A 70 -11.38 1.78 -1.03
CA ARG A 70 -12.59 2.47 -1.54
C ARG A 70 -12.78 3.85 -0.93
N GLY A 71 -12.69 3.96 0.39
CA GLY A 71 -12.91 5.22 1.13
C GLY A 71 -11.63 5.94 1.57
N MET A 72 -10.46 5.54 1.07
CA MET A 72 -9.18 6.08 1.56
C MET A 72 -8.78 7.38 0.84
N MET A 73 -8.04 8.23 1.54
CA MET A 73 -7.55 9.54 1.05
C MET A 73 -6.04 9.64 1.24
N CYS A 74 -5.30 10.04 0.22
CA CYS A 74 -3.85 10.22 0.29
C CYS A 74 -3.49 11.64 -0.16
N TYR A 75 -2.73 12.36 0.68
CA TYR A 75 -2.37 13.77 0.48
C TYR A 75 -3.60 14.66 0.22
N ASP A 76 -4.67 14.47 1.02
CA ASP A 76 -6.00 15.11 0.87
C ASP A 76 -6.72 14.91 -0.49
N LEU A 77 -6.13 14.13 -1.40
CA LEU A 77 -6.74 13.64 -2.63
C LEU A 77 -7.20 12.19 -2.45
N LYS A 78 -7.89 11.65 -3.45
CA LYS A 78 -8.26 10.24 -3.43
C LYS A 78 -7.00 9.37 -3.53
N GLY A 79 -6.87 8.46 -2.56
CA GLY A 79 -5.90 7.36 -2.59
C GLY A 79 -6.60 6.01 -2.68
N GLY A 80 -5.98 4.96 -2.14
CA GLY A 80 -6.56 3.64 -2.12
C GLY A 80 -5.52 2.53 -2.22
N ILE A 81 -5.82 1.53 -3.04
CA ILE A 81 -4.89 0.43 -3.33
C ILE A 81 -3.88 0.89 -4.38
N GLY A 82 -2.60 0.62 -4.17
CA GLY A 82 -1.58 0.78 -5.19
C GLY A 82 -0.57 -0.34 -5.13
N SER A 83 0.05 -0.64 -6.26
CA SER A 83 1.02 -1.73 -6.36
C SER A 83 2.14 -1.38 -7.34
N ALA A 84 3.31 -1.95 -7.09
CA ALA A 84 4.45 -1.92 -8.00
C ALA A 84 5.42 -3.05 -7.67
N SER A 85 6.29 -3.38 -8.62
CA SER A 85 7.34 -4.37 -8.41
C SER A 85 8.66 -3.97 -9.04
N ARG A 86 9.74 -4.57 -8.55
CA ARG A 86 11.10 -4.40 -9.07
C ARG A 86 11.77 -5.76 -9.20
N VAL A 87 12.39 -5.97 -10.34
CA VAL A 87 13.29 -7.10 -10.56
C VAL A 87 14.68 -6.74 -10.05
N VAL A 88 15.27 -7.64 -9.26
CA VAL A 88 16.60 -7.52 -8.64
C VAL A 88 17.50 -8.59 -9.23
N THR A 89 18.37 -8.19 -10.16
CA THR A 89 19.44 -9.06 -10.67
C THR A 89 20.63 -9.01 -9.72
N VAL A 90 21.00 -10.16 -9.14
CA VAL A 90 22.14 -10.30 -8.23
C VAL A 90 23.41 -10.66 -9.00
N ASP A 91 23.28 -11.57 -9.96
CA ASP A 91 24.31 -12.02 -10.89
C ASP A 91 23.62 -12.64 -12.13
N ASP A 92 24.40 -13.24 -13.04
CA ASP A 92 23.90 -13.83 -14.29
C ASP A 92 22.94 -15.01 -14.10
N LYS A 93 22.87 -15.59 -12.91
CA LYS A 93 22.06 -16.78 -12.60
C LYS A 93 20.93 -16.52 -11.61
N HIS A 94 21.04 -15.45 -10.82
CA HIS A 94 20.10 -15.16 -9.75
C HIS A 94 19.39 -13.82 -9.98
N GLN A 95 18.09 -13.93 -10.23
CA GLN A 95 17.17 -12.82 -10.33
C GLN A 95 15.99 -13.06 -9.40
N TYR A 96 15.57 -12.02 -8.71
CA TYR A 96 14.49 -12.04 -7.74
C TYR A 96 13.53 -10.87 -7.98
N THR A 97 12.36 -10.92 -7.37
CA THR A 97 11.34 -9.88 -7.43
C THR A 97 11.07 -9.32 -6.04
N VAL A 98 10.89 -8.01 -5.96
CA VAL A 98 10.30 -7.32 -4.81
C VAL A 98 8.99 -6.69 -5.27
N GLY A 99 7.88 -7.15 -4.72
CA GLY A 99 6.55 -6.55 -4.91
C GLY A 99 6.12 -5.76 -3.68
N ALA A 100 5.39 -4.69 -3.90
CA ALA A 100 4.74 -3.90 -2.85
C ALA A 100 3.25 -3.72 -3.20
N LEU A 101 2.37 -3.91 -2.21
CA LEU A 101 0.97 -3.52 -2.26
C LEU A 101 0.71 -2.59 -1.07
N VAL A 102 0.13 -1.43 -1.34
CA VAL A 102 -0.16 -0.40 -0.33
C VAL A 102 -1.63 -0.07 -0.28
N MET A 103 -2.12 0.26 0.92
CA MET A 103 -3.39 0.93 1.14
C MET A 103 -3.11 2.33 1.70
N THR A 104 -3.19 3.35 0.86
CA THR A 104 -2.78 4.72 1.21
C THR A 104 -3.93 5.52 1.82
N ASN A 105 -3.72 6.04 3.04
CA ASN A 105 -4.70 6.85 3.74
C ASN A 105 -4.04 7.97 4.60
N TYR A 106 -3.03 8.66 4.09
CA TYR A 106 -2.18 9.57 4.88
C TYR A 106 -1.72 10.82 4.12
N GLY A 107 -1.12 11.77 4.86
CA GLY A 107 -0.39 12.90 4.31
C GLY A 107 -1.25 14.12 4.00
N TYR A 108 -0.61 15.30 3.93
CA TYR A 108 -1.25 16.56 3.53
C TYR A 108 -0.90 16.94 2.11
N LEU A 109 -1.84 17.51 1.37
CA LEU A 109 -1.62 17.88 -0.02
C LEU A 109 -0.36 18.74 -0.22
N THR A 110 -0.10 19.70 0.67
CA THR A 110 1.09 20.57 0.58
C THR A 110 2.42 19.82 0.62
N ASP A 111 2.45 18.61 1.18
CA ASP A 111 3.67 17.81 1.32
C ASP A 111 3.89 16.89 0.11
N LEU A 112 2.90 16.73 -0.78
CA LEU A 112 2.99 15.82 -1.92
C LEU A 112 4.14 16.19 -2.87
N ILE A 113 5.03 15.23 -3.07
CA ILE A 113 6.12 15.28 -4.03
C ILE A 113 5.92 14.15 -5.05
N VAL A 114 6.07 14.46 -6.34
CA VAL A 114 6.08 13.45 -7.41
C VAL A 114 7.42 13.54 -8.13
N ASN A 115 8.24 12.49 -8.04
CA ASN A 115 9.56 12.42 -8.69
C ASN A 115 10.44 13.67 -8.45
N GLY A 116 10.40 14.20 -7.23
CA GLY A 116 11.14 15.40 -6.82
C GLY A 116 10.44 16.74 -7.12
N MET A 117 9.30 16.73 -7.80
CA MET A 117 8.51 17.93 -8.06
C MET A 117 7.49 18.18 -6.93
N PRO A 118 7.52 19.35 -6.26
CA PRO A 118 6.62 19.67 -5.15
C PRO A 118 5.25 20.15 -5.67
N ILE A 119 4.55 19.29 -6.43
CA ILE A 119 3.24 19.61 -7.03
C ILE A 119 2.13 19.83 -5.98
N GLY A 120 2.34 19.31 -4.76
CA GLY A 120 1.42 19.46 -3.65
C GLY A 120 1.09 20.90 -3.26
N GLU A 121 2.08 21.80 -3.27
CA GLU A 121 1.86 23.20 -2.87
C GLU A 121 0.94 23.96 -3.84
N PRO A 122 1.15 23.92 -5.18
CA PRO A 122 0.18 24.46 -6.15
C PRO A 122 -1.24 23.90 -5.99
N LEU A 123 -1.37 22.58 -5.83
CA LEU A 123 -2.67 21.90 -5.69
C LEU A 123 -3.38 22.31 -4.40
N ALA A 124 -2.67 22.41 -3.27
CA ALA A 124 -3.24 22.84 -2.01
C ALA A 124 -3.79 24.27 -2.07
N LYS A 125 -3.07 25.19 -2.73
CA LYS A 125 -3.52 26.57 -2.96
C LYS A 125 -4.80 26.61 -3.80
N LEU A 126 -4.89 25.78 -4.84
CA LEU A 126 -6.08 25.66 -5.70
C LEU A 126 -7.30 25.18 -4.91
N LEU A 127 -7.14 24.13 -4.11
CA LEU A 127 -8.24 23.48 -3.37
C LEU A 127 -8.58 24.17 -2.05
N ALA A 128 -7.89 25.27 -1.71
CA ALA A 128 -7.97 25.93 -0.41
C ALA A 128 -7.71 24.97 0.78
N GLU A 129 -6.95 23.91 0.53
CA GLU A 129 -6.53 22.95 1.55
C GLU A 129 -5.37 23.56 2.34
N THR A 130 -5.53 23.63 3.65
CA THR A 130 -4.52 24.19 4.56
C THR A 130 -4.27 23.20 5.68
N LYS A 131 -3.04 23.15 6.21
CA LYS A 131 -2.65 22.31 7.38
C LYS A 131 -3.33 22.79 8.68
N LYS A 132 -4.66 22.75 8.73
CA LYS A 132 -5.47 23.16 9.88
C LYS A 132 -5.99 21.97 10.69
N LYS A 133 -5.98 20.77 10.11
CA LYS A 133 -6.34 19.51 10.77
C LYS A 133 -5.07 18.83 11.25
N GLU A 134 -5.16 18.03 12.31
CA GLU A 134 -4.09 17.11 12.71
C GLU A 134 -3.99 15.93 11.74
N GLU A 135 -2.77 15.44 11.52
CA GLU A 135 -2.49 14.29 10.66
C GLU A 135 -2.86 13.05 11.47
N LYS A 136 -3.86 12.32 10.97
CA LYS A 136 -4.39 11.08 11.56
C LYS A 136 -4.46 9.98 10.51
N GLY A 137 -3.48 10.00 9.60
CA GLY A 137 -3.45 9.13 8.45
C GLY A 137 -3.13 7.68 8.82
N SER A 138 -3.01 6.82 7.83
CA SER A 138 -2.48 5.48 7.98
C SER A 138 -2.05 4.94 6.63
N ILE A 139 -1.13 4.00 6.65
CA ILE A 139 -0.79 3.21 5.48
C ILE A 139 -0.47 1.79 5.93
N ILE A 140 -1.08 0.83 5.24
CA ILE A 140 -0.68 -0.58 5.32
C ILE A 140 0.15 -0.88 4.09
N THR A 141 1.35 -1.40 4.31
CA THR A 141 2.23 -1.87 3.25
C THR A 141 2.45 -3.38 3.38
N VAL A 142 2.25 -4.13 2.30
CA VAL A 142 2.61 -5.54 2.19
C VAL A 142 3.76 -5.66 1.19
N LEU A 143 4.86 -6.24 1.63
CA LEU A 143 6.03 -6.53 0.81
C LEU A 143 6.16 -8.04 0.60
N ALA A 144 6.32 -8.43 -0.66
CA ALA A 144 6.54 -9.83 -1.05
C ALA A 144 7.85 -9.94 -1.83
N THR A 145 8.58 -11.04 -1.64
CA THR A 145 9.76 -11.36 -2.45
C THR A 145 9.96 -12.87 -2.57
N ASP A 146 10.49 -13.30 -3.70
CA ASP A 146 10.97 -14.67 -3.93
C ASP A 146 12.44 -14.86 -3.51
N ALA A 147 13.09 -13.81 -2.98
CA ALA A 147 14.44 -13.91 -2.46
C ALA A 147 14.48 -14.67 -1.13
N PRO A 148 15.50 -15.52 -0.89
CA PRO A 148 15.65 -16.26 0.37
C PRO A 148 16.08 -15.32 1.49
N LEU A 149 15.11 -14.59 2.07
CA LEU A 149 15.33 -13.68 3.19
C LEU A 149 14.74 -14.28 4.46
N ASN A 150 15.54 -14.36 5.52
CA ASN A 150 15.05 -14.80 6.83
C ASN A 150 14.29 -13.68 7.58
N ALA A 151 13.67 -14.02 8.71
CA ALA A 151 12.86 -13.07 9.49
C ALA A 151 13.59 -11.78 9.87
N ARG A 152 14.89 -11.84 10.21
CA ARG A 152 15.69 -10.65 10.54
C ARG A 152 15.88 -9.76 9.30
N GLN A 153 16.12 -10.37 8.14
CA GLN A 153 16.30 -9.67 6.87
C GLN A 153 14.99 -9.05 6.38
N LEU A 154 13.87 -9.78 6.46
CA LEU A 154 12.53 -9.28 6.17
C LEU A 154 12.16 -8.10 7.07
N LYS A 155 12.47 -8.15 8.38
CA LYS A 155 12.27 -7.00 9.28
C LYS A 155 13.09 -5.77 8.86
N ARG A 156 14.29 -5.96 8.31
CA ARG A 156 15.11 -4.85 7.77
C ARG A 156 14.53 -4.31 6.47
N MET A 157 14.03 -5.19 5.61
CA MET A 157 13.34 -4.84 4.37
C MET A 157 12.05 -4.03 4.66
N ALA A 158 11.23 -4.48 5.61
CA ALA A 158 10.02 -3.77 6.06
C ALA A 158 10.33 -2.32 6.48
N LYS A 159 11.43 -2.09 7.22
CA LYS A 159 11.88 -0.74 7.60
C LYS A 159 12.25 0.17 6.41
N ARG A 160 12.44 -0.37 5.21
CA ARG A 160 12.75 0.40 4.00
C ARG A 160 11.52 0.90 3.27
N ALA A 161 10.32 0.38 3.59
CA ALA A 161 9.08 0.92 3.05
C ALA A 161 8.94 2.42 3.35
N THR A 162 9.30 2.84 4.57
CA THR A 162 9.33 4.26 4.98
C THR A 162 10.21 5.13 4.07
N VAL A 163 11.29 4.60 3.50
CA VAL A 163 12.12 5.36 2.55
C VAL A 163 11.35 5.66 1.27
N GLY A 164 10.51 4.73 0.80
CA GLY A 164 9.62 4.96 -0.33
C GLY A 164 8.51 5.96 0.00
N ILE A 165 7.84 5.78 1.14
CA ILE A 165 6.79 6.68 1.66
C ILE A 165 7.29 8.13 1.79
N ASN A 166 8.52 8.32 2.26
CA ASN A 166 9.08 9.66 2.45
C ASN A 166 9.42 10.36 1.12
N ARG A 167 9.65 9.62 0.03
CA ARG A 167 9.95 10.21 -1.29
C ARG A 167 8.76 10.93 -1.90
N THR A 168 7.54 10.51 -1.55
CA THR A 168 6.30 11.18 -1.92
C THR A 168 5.91 12.31 -0.95
N GLY A 169 6.73 12.56 0.08
CA GLY A 169 6.53 13.61 1.07
C GLY A 169 5.93 13.15 2.40
N GLY A 170 5.80 11.83 2.61
CA GLY A 170 5.41 11.29 3.92
C GLY A 170 6.45 11.61 4.99
N TYR A 171 6.00 11.78 6.23
CA TYR A 171 6.90 12.14 7.34
C TYR A 171 6.58 11.43 8.67
N ILE A 172 5.67 10.44 8.66
CA ILE A 172 5.23 9.68 9.84
C ILE A 172 4.64 10.60 10.93
N GLY A 173 3.42 11.10 10.69
CA GLY A 173 2.70 11.94 11.66
C GLY A 173 2.37 11.19 12.97
N ASN A 174 2.18 11.93 14.06
CA ASN A 174 1.83 11.35 15.37
C ASN A 174 0.55 10.49 15.34
N GLY A 175 -0.41 10.85 14.50
CA GLY A 175 -1.64 10.06 14.29
C GLY A 175 -1.55 9.06 13.14
N SER A 176 -0.39 8.93 12.47
CA SER A 176 -0.23 8.05 11.32
C SER A 176 0.05 6.60 11.75
N GLY A 177 -0.88 5.69 11.46
CA GLY A 177 -0.65 4.26 11.61
C GLY A 177 0.13 3.70 10.42
N GLU A 178 1.45 3.59 10.52
CA GLU A 178 2.28 2.97 9.47
C GLU A 178 2.66 1.54 9.85
N ILE A 179 2.06 0.56 9.19
CA ILE A 179 2.32 -0.87 9.44
C ILE A 179 2.81 -1.52 8.15
N VAL A 180 3.90 -2.28 8.28
CA VAL A 180 4.54 -2.98 7.15
C VAL A 180 4.63 -4.46 7.46
N PHE A 181 4.02 -5.28 6.61
CA PHE A 181 4.21 -6.72 6.57
C PHE A 181 5.22 -7.05 5.46
N ALA A 182 6.19 -7.92 5.75
CA ALA A 182 7.14 -8.37 4.76
C ALA A 182 7.31 -9.88 4.86
N PHE A 183 7.16 -10.59 3.75
CA PHE A 183 7.33 -12.04 3.68
C PHE A 183 8.16 -12.44 2.46
N SER A 184 8.74 -13.64 2.54
CA SER A 184 9.44 -14.29 1.43
C SER A 184 8.69 -15.57 1.07
N THR A 185 8.62 -15.88 -0.22
CA THR A 185 8.06 -17.15 -0.73
C THR A 185 9.10 -18.25 -0.89
N ALA A 186 10.38 -17.97 -0.61
CA ALA A 186 11.50 -18.88 -0.90
C ALA A 186 11.65 -20.04 0.10
N ASN A 187 11.41 -19.77 1.39
CA ASN A 187 11.53 -20.79 2.44
C ASN A 187 10.12 -21.09 2.98
N GLN A 188 9.53 -22.20 2.54
CA GLN A 188 8.26 -22.70 3.08
C GLN A 188 8.51 -23.36 4.45
N VAL A 189 7.58 -23.18 5.38
CA VAL A 189 7.65 -23.74 6.74
C VAL A 189 6.49 -24.71 6.90
N ASP A 190 6.81 -25.99 7.03
CA ASP A 190 5.80 -27.03 7.22
C ASP A 190 5.21 -26.95 8.63
N HIS A 191 3.88 -26.94 8.71
CA HIS A 191 3.18 -26.96 10.00
C HIS A 191 3.33 -28.31 10.72
N PHE A 192 3.49 -29.39 9.96
CA PHE A 192 3.70 -30.76 10.45
C PHE A 192 5.04 -31.33 9.96
N PRO A 193 6.17 -30.86 10.51
CA PRO A 193 7.48 -31.33 10.05
C PRO A 193 7.67 -32.82 10.39
N THR A 194 8.29 -33.57 9.48
CA THR A 194 8.63 -34.99 9.69
C THR A 194 10.01 -35.19 10.32
N THR A 195 10.78 -34.12 10.48
CA THR A 195 12.15 -34.13 11.00
C THR A 195 12.35 -33.01 12.02
N ASP A 196 13.25 -33.20 12.98
CA ASP A 196 13.54 -32.21 14.03
C ASP A 196 14.38 -31.01 13.53
N PHE A 197 14.91 -31.07 12.30
CA PHE A 197 15.84 -30.07 11.76
C PHE A 197 15.46 -29.67 10.34
N ASP A 198 15.44 -28.35 10.09
CA ASP A 198 15.26 -27.76 8.77
C ASP A 198 16.54 -27.07 8.28
N THR A 199 16.72 -27.03 6.96
CA THR A 199 17.73 -26.19 6.31
C THR A 199 17.06 -24.97 5.70
N VAL A 200 17.51 -23.78 6.10
CA VAL A 200 16.99 -22.51 5.59
C VAL A 200 18.04 -21.80 4.76
N THR A 201 17.69 -21.44 3.52
CA THR A 201 18.57 -20.61 2.70
C THR A 201 18.38 -19.15 3.07
N ARG A 202 19.49 -18.41 3.15
CA ARG A 202 19.47 -16.97 3.38
C ARG A 202 20.40 -16.22 2.44
N PHE A 203 20.00 -15.01 2.07
CA PHE A 203 20.82 -14.12 1.28
C PHE A 203 21.98 -13.54 2.09
N ASN A 204 23.08 -13.20 1.41
CA ASN A 204 24.23 -12.56 2.05
C ASN A 204 23.90 -11.12 2.46
N ASP A 205 24.01 -10.81 3.75
CA ASP A 205 23.73 -9.47 4.28
C ASP A 205 24.60 -8.37 3.69
N ASN A 206 25.82 -8.68 3.23
CA ASN A 206 26.72 -7.70 2.61
C ASN A 206 26.22 -7.23 1.24
N LYS A 207 25.20 -7.88 0.66
CA LYS A 207 24.60 -7.54 -0.64
C LYS A 207 23.13 -7.16 -0.55
N ILE A 208 22.54 -7.17 0.65
CA ILE A 208 21.08 -7.01 0.84
C ILE A 208 20.56 -5.62 0.43
N ASP A 209 21.44 -4.62 0.31
CA ASP A 209 21.06 -3.28 -0.11
C ASP A 209 20.40 -3.23 -1.50
N LEU A 210 20.63 -4.24 -2.35
CA LEU A 210 19.91 -4.43 -3.61
C LEU A 210 18.38 -4.50 -3.37
N PHE A 211 17.95 -5.32 -2.41
CA PHE A 211 16.54 -5.47 -2.03
C PHE A 211 16.01 -4.23 -1.31
N PHE A 212 16.85 -3.53 -0.52
CA PHE A 212 16.43 -2.31 0.15
C PHE A 212 16.14 -1.16 -0.83
N ARG A 213 16.96 -1.02 -1.87
CA ARG A 213 16.72 -0.04 -2.94
C ARG A 213 15.47 -0.39 -3.73
N ALA A 214 15.31 -1.67 -4.09
CA ALA A 214 14.12 -2.17 -4.78
C ALA A 214 12.84 -1.94 -3.96
N THR A 215 12.89 -2.20 -2.65
CA THR A 215 11.77 -1.96 -1.72
C THR A 215 11.38 -0.49 -1.70
N ALA A 216 12.35 0.42 -1.52
CA ALA A 216 12.06 1.85 -1.48
C ALA A 216 11.44 2.34 -2.80
N ALA A 217 11.96 1.87 -3.94
CA ALA A 217 11.42 2.24 -5.25
C ALA A 217 10.04 1.65 -5.53
N ALA A 218 9.78 0.39 -5.13
CA ALA A 218 8.47 -0.23 -5.29
C ALA A 218 7.40 0.46 -4.44
N VAL A 219 7.70 0.81 -3.18
CA VAL A 219 6.74 1.48 -2.30
C VAL A 219 6.46 2.92 -2.77
N ASP A 220 7.49 3.65 -3.18
CA ASP A 220 7.37 5.00 -3.78
C ASP A 220 6.37 5.00 -4.95
N GLU A 221 6.59 4.12 -5.93
CA GLU A 221 5.67 3.98 -7.08
C GLU A 221 4.30 3.45 -6.67
N SER A 222 4.20 2.51 -5.73
CA SER A 222 2.89 1.99 -5.30
C SER A 222 2.03 3.09 -4.67
N VAL A 223 2.63 4.01 -3.90
CA VAL A 223 1.90 5.16 -3.36
C VAL A 223 1.37 6.05 -4.47
N LEU A 224 2.22 6.41 -5.45
CA LEU A 224 1.81 7.22 -6.59
C LEU A 224 0.75 6.53 -7.45
N SER A 225 0.91 5.22 -7.69
CA SER A 225 -0.04 4.39 -8.42
C SER A 225 -1.42 4.42 -7.78
N SER A 226 -1.50 4.36 -6.44
CA SER A 226 -2.77 4.43 -5.73
C SER A 226 -3.54 5.74 -5.97
N MET A 227 -2.84 6.86 -6.19
CA MET A 227 -3.45 8.17 -6.41
C MET A 227 -3.83 8.39 -7.87
N VAL A 228 -3.08 7.80 -8.80
CA VAL A 228 -3.33 7.85 -10.24
C VAL A 228 -4.54 7.00 -10.61
N HIS A 229 -4.61 5.76 -10.11
CA HIS A 229 -5.68 4.81 -10.45
C HIS A 229 -6.98 5.05 -9.67
N ALA A 230 -6.95 5.88 -8.63
CA ALA A 230 -8.15 6.21 -7.89
C ALA A 230 -9.15 7.02 -8.73
N GLU A 231 -10.44 6.71 -8.63
CA GLU A 231 -11.50 7.57 -9.16
C GLU A 231 -11.86 8.68 -8.18
N SER A 232 -12.19 9.86 -8.69
CA SER A 232 -12.81 10.91 -7.88
C SER A 232 -14.17 10.47 -7.34
N VAL A 233 -14.45 10.76 -6.07
CA VAL A 233 -15.69 10.32 -5.40
C VAL A 233 -16.37 11.47 -4.65
N VAL A 234 -17.67 11.35 -4.42
CA VAL A 234 -18.38 12.25 -3.49
C VAL A 234 -18.36 11.64 -2.08
N ASP A 235 -17.82 12.36 -1.11
CA ASP A 235 -17.76 11.90 0.28
C ASP A 235 -19.14 11.87 0.96
N ARG A 236 -19.23 11.24 2.13
CA ARG A 236 -20.48 11.18 2.93
C ARG A 236 -21.09 12.54 3.31
N LYS A 237 -20.35 13.65 3.13
CA LYS A 237 -20.80 15.02 3.40
C LYS A 237 -21.17 15.76 2.10
N GLY A 238 -21.20 15.07 0.96
CA GLY A 238 -21.53 15.66 -0.34
C GLY A 238 -20.37 16.43 -0.99
N ARG A 239 -19.12 16.29 -0.50
CA ARG A 239 -17.96 16.99 -1.07
C ARG A 239 -17.27 16.12 -2.09
N LEU A 240 -16.98 16.70 -3.25
CA LEU A 240 -16.14 16.04 -4.26
C LEU A 240 -14.71 15.90 -3.74
N ARG A 241 -14.20 14.68 -3.80
CA ARG A 241 -12.82 14.30 -3.48
C ARG A 241 -12.14 13.91 -4.79
N LEU A 242 -11.23 14.77 -5.25
CA LEU A 242 -10.54 14.57 -6.51
C LEU A 242 -9.44 13.52 -6.37
N ASN A 243 -9.23 12.73 -7.42
CA ASN A 243 -7.98 12.00 -7.62
C ASN A 243 -6.86 12.95 -8.08
N LEU A 244 -5.64 12.42 -8.27
CA LEU A 244 -4.50 13.23 -8.69
C LEU A 244 -4.65 13.81 -10.09
N THR A 245 -5.14 13.01 -11.05
CA THR A 245 -5.25 13.42 -12.46
C THR A 245 -6.25 14.56 -12.62
N ASP A 246 -7.45 14.45 -12.06
CA ASP A 246 -8.49 15.48 -12.11
C ASP A 246 -8.03 16.77 -11.41
N ALA A 247 -7.30 16.64 -10.29
CA ALA A 247 -6.74 17.80 -9.59
C ALA A 247 -5.68 18.53 -10.43
N CYS A 248 -4.83 17.78 -11.13
CA CYS A 248 -3.84 18.31 -12.08
C CYS A 248 -4.51 19.02 -13.27
N GLU A 249 -5.55 18.43 -13.86
CA GLU A 249 -6.31 19.04 -14.95
C GLU A 249 -6.96 20.36 -14.51
N GLN A 250 -7.58 20.39 -13.33
CA GLN A 250 -8.14 21.61 -12.76
C GLN A 250 -7.08 22.68 -12.49
N LEU A 251 -5.89 22.28 -12.03
CA LEU A 251 -4.78 23.21 -11.80
C LEU A 251 -4.37 23.90 -13.09
N VAL A 252 -4.20 23.15 -14.18
CA VAL A 252 -3.85 23.71 -15.48
C VAL A 252 -4.95 24.64 -16.01
N ALA A 253 -6.22 24.23 -15.88
CA ALA A 253 -7.35 25.01 -16.37
C ALA A 253 -7.47 26.39 -15.68
N GLN A 254 -7.18 26.45 -14.36
CA GLN A 254 -7.30 27.69 -13.58
C GLN A 254 -5.99 28.48 -13.46
N GLN A 255 -4.86 27.79 -13.56
CA GLN A 255 -3.52 28.35 -13.35
C GLN A 255 -2.55 27.83 -14.44
N PRO A 256 -2.68 28.32 -15.68
CA PRO A 256 -1.93 27.80 -16.84
C PRO A 256 -0.41 27.85 -16.70
N GLN A 257 0.12 28.69 -15.80
CA GLN A 257 1.56 28.74 -15.51
C GLN A 257 2.13 27.40 -15.00
N TYR A 258 1.29 26.48 -14.52
CA TYR A 258 1.71 25.15 -14.07
C TYR A 258 1.67 24.07 -15.15
N GLN A 259 1.30 24.41 -16.39
CA GLN A 259 1.18 23.45 -17.50
C GLN A 259 2.44 22.58 -17.66
N GLU A 260 3.63 23.18 -17.66
CA GLU A 260 4.88 22.43 -17.86
C GLU A 260 5.14 21.44 -16.72
N MET A 261 4.94 21.87 -15.47
CA MET A 261 5.08 21.02 -14.28
C MET A 261 4.08 19.85 -14.33
N VAL A 262 2.81 20.13 -14.61
CA VAL A 262 1.76 19.12 -14.67
C VAL A 262 2.00 18.12 -15.80
N SER A 263 2.33 18.61 -16.99
CA SER A 263 2.69 17.73 -18.12
C SER A 263 3.84 16.80 -17.74
N LYS A 264 4.89 17.33 -17.12
CA LYS A 264 6.02 16.52 -16.67
C LYS A 264 5.59 15.48 -15.61
N VAL A 265 4.79 15.86 -14.62
CA VAL A 265 4.27 14.95 -13.59
C VAL A 265 3.46 13.82 -14.22
N LEU A 266 2.51 14.14 -15.09
CA LEU A 266 1.64 13.13 -15.70
C LEU A 266 2.40 12.23 -16.69
N THR A 267 3.41 12.73 -17.40
CA THR A 267 4.30 11.92 -18.23
C THR A 267 5.15 10.98 -17.37
N ASP A 268 5.77 11.48 -16.29
CA ASP A 268 6.61 10.65 -15.42
C ASP A 268 5.79 9.56 -14.69
N LEU A 269 4.49 9.79 -14.49
CA LEU A 269 3.53 8.82 -13.93
C LEU A 269 2.93 7.88 -14.99
N GLY A 270 3.26 8.06 -16.28
CA GLY A 270 2.72 7.24 -17.37
C GLY A 270 1.24 7.48 -17.69
N VAL A 271 0.64 8.56 -17.18
CA VAL A 271 -0.76 8.93 -17.44
C VAL A 271 -0.94 9.46 -18.86
N ILE A 272 0.05 10.20 -19.36
CA ILE A 272 0.08 10.73 -20.74
C ILE A 272 1.39 10.34 -21.43
N LYS A 273 1.33 10.16 -22.75
CA LYS A 273 2.46 9.73 -23.60
C LYS A 273 3.17 10.92 -24.24
#